data_AF-A0A821RKJ1-F1
#
_entry.id   AF-A0A821RKJ1-F1
#
_cell.length_a   1.000
_cell.length_b   1.000
_cell.length_c   1.000
_cell.angle_alpha   90.00
_cell.angle_beta   90.00
_cell.angle_gamma   90.00
#
_symmetry.space_group_name_H-M   'P 1'
#
loop_
_entity.id
_entity.type
_entity.pdbx_description
1 polymer ?
#
loop_
_entity_poly.entity_id
_entity_poly.type
_entity_poly.pdbx_seq_one_letter_code
_entity_poly.pdbx_strand_id
1 'polypeptide(L)'
;SILMFHIPPPMLNVKVQYCICSVANDHSVSLISLKERRLILLANRQSFPVVGLRWRINDDFLLIKCSDGSLFVWHIETGNLDRIEQGI
;
A
#
# COMPACT_ATOMS: atom_id res chain seq x y z
N SER A 1 3.26 3.14 16.04
CA SER A 1 2.89 4.54 15.76
C SER A 1 2.89 4.77 14.25
N ILE A 2 2.05 5.69 13.75
CA ILE A 2 2.02 6.05 12.32
C ILE A 2 3.16 7.02 12.03
N LEU A 3 3.91 6.76 10.94
CA LEU A 3 5.04 7.58 10.51
C LEU A 3 4.66 8.54 9.39
N MET A 4 3.83 8.07 8.44
CA MET A 4 3.53 8.83 7.23
C MET A 4 2.14 8.49 6.71
N PHE A 5 1.53 9.47 6.02
CA PHE A 5 0.31 9.28 5.24
C PHE A 5 0.58 9.53 3.76
N HIS A 6 -0.03 8.71 2.91
CA HIS A 6 -0.06 8.89 1.46
C HIS A 6 -1.51 8.94 0.99
N ILE A 7 -1.83 9.97 0.21
CA ILE A 7 -3.11 10.08 -0.48
C ILE A 7 -2.96 9.42 -1.86
N PRO A 8 -3.85 8.49 -2.25
CA PRO A 8 -3.89 7.98 -3.61
C PRO A 8 -3.99 9.15 -4.61
N PRO A 9 -3.22 9.14 -5.72
CA PRO A 9 -3.28 10.22 -6.69
C PRO A 9 -4.72 10.39 -7.21
N PRO A 10 -5.18 11.65 -7.37
CA PRO A 10 -6.51 11.90 -7.89
C PRO A 10 -6.55 11.48 -9.37
N MET A 11 -7.23 10.38 -9.74
CA MET A 11 -7.92 10.14 -11.03
C MET A 11 -8.36 8.66 -11.29
N LEU A 12 -9.43 8.53 -12.11
CA LEU A 12 -10.11 7.39 -12.76
C LEU A 12 -10.72 6.22 -11.97
N ASN A 13 -10.25 5.88 -10.77
CA ASN A 13 -10.88 4.79 -9.99
C ASN A 13 -11.59 5.32 -8.73
N VAL A 14 -12.92 5.36 -8.78
CA VAL A 14 -13.81 5.80 -7.68
C VAL A 14 -13.61 5.02 -6.38
N LYS A 15 -13.06 3.79 -6.43
CA LYS A 15 -12.87 2.94 -5.25
C LYS A 15 -11.84 3.52 -4.27
N VAL A 16 -10.71 4.04 -4.77
CA VAL A 16 -9.61 4.54 -3.93
C VAL A 16 -9.62 6.06 -3.73
N GLN A 17 -10.54 6.78 -4.39
CA GLN A 17 -10.67 8.24 -4.33
C GLN A 17 -10.84 8.78 -2.90
N TYR A 18 -11.54 8.04 -2.04
CA TYR A 18 -11.78 8.41 -0.64
C TYR A 18 -10.94 7.58 0.32
N CYS A 19 -9.81 7.07 -0.13
CA CYS A 19 -8.92 6.27 0.70
C CYS A 19 -7.71 7.08 1.17
N ILE A 20 -7.18 6.70 2.33
CA ILE A 20 -5.89 7.17 2.83
C ILE A 20 -5.01 5.96 3.10
N CYS A 21 -3.75 6.06 2.69
CA CYS A 21 -2.75 5.07 3.01
C CYS A 21 -1.90 5.56 4.18
N SER A 22 -1.60 4.69 5.15
CA SER A 22 -0.69 5.01 6.25
C SER A 22 0.48 4.02 6.26
N VAL A 23 1.64 4.50 6.68
CA VAL A 23 2.84 3.71 6.91
C VAL A 23 3.16 3.78 8.39
N ALA A 24 3.34 2.63 9.03
CA ALA A 24 3.58 2.52 10.46
C ALA A 24 5.02 2.09 10.79
N ASN A 25 5.41 2.32 12.04
CA ASN A 25 6.77 2.03 12.54
C ASN A 25 7.09 0.52 12.57
N ASP A 26 6.06 -0.33 12.61
CA ASP A 26 6.18 -1.79 12.52
C ASP A 26 6.29 -2.29 11.06
N HIS A 27 6.59 -1.38 10.13
CA HIS A 27 6.77 -1.63 8.70
C HIS A 27 5.48 -1.98 7.95
N SER A 28 4.34 -1.98 8.65
CA SER A 28 3.05 -2.20 8.03
C SER A 28 2.58 -0.98 7.24
N VAL A 29 1.81 -1.25 6.18
CA VAL A 29 1.11 -0.26 5.38
C VAL A 29 -0.37 -0.60 5.41
N SER A 30 -1.23 0.37 5.67
CA SER A 30 -2.67 0.17 5.66
C SER A 30 -3.36 1.14 4.71
N LEU A 31 -4.35 0.65 3.96
CA LEU A 31 -5.22 1.44 3.12
C LEU A 31 -6.61 1.45 3.72
N ILE A 32 -7.14 2.63 4.03
CA ILE A 32 -8.40 2.82 4.74
C ILE A 32 -9.33 3.64 3.87
N SER A 33 -10.56 3.16 3.66
CA SER A 33 -11.61 3.93 3.00
C SER A 33 -12.31 4.82 4.02
N LEU A 34 -12.26 6.13 3.81
CA LEU A 34 -12.95 7.12 4.63
C LEU A 34 -14.46 7.15 4.33
N LYS A 35 -14.84 6.81 3.09
CA LYS A 35 -16.25 6.72 2.67
C LYS A 35 -16.94 5.51 3.29
N GLU A 36 -16.31 4.34 3.20
CA GLU A 36 -16.86 3.08 3.69
C GLU A 36 -16.50 2.81 5.16
N ARG A 37 -15.63 3.64 5.75
CA ARG A 37 -15.17 3.54 7.14
C ARG A 37 -14.59 2.17 7.48
N ARG A 38 -13.87 1.56 6.53
CA ARG A 38 -13.28 0.23 6.68
C ARG A 38 -11.86 0.17 6.15
N LEU A 39 -11.14 -0.83 6.64
CA LEU A 39 -9.85 -1.23 6.11
C LEU A 39 -10.04 -1.91 4.74
N ILE A 40 -9.31 -1.44 3.74
CA ILE A 40 -9.29 -2.01 2.39
C ILE A 40 -8.13 -2.99 2.26
N LEU A 41 -6.95 -2.61 2.75
CA LEU A 41 -5.74 -3.41 2.63
C LEU A 41 -4.86 -3.26 3.87
N LEU A 42 -4.30 -4.37 4.33
CA LEU A 42 -3.23 -4.39 5.33
C LEU A 42 -2.04 -5.18 4.80
N ALA A 43 -0.98 -4.46 4.48
CA ALA A 43 0.29 -5.01 4.11
C ALA A 43 1.19 -5.05 5.35
N ASN A 44 1.36 -6.23 5.95
CA ASN A 44 2.16 -6.45 7.15
C ASN A 44 3.19 -7.57 6.97
N ARG A 45 3.58 -7.84 5.72
CA ARG A 45 4.54 -8.90 5.35
C ARG A 45 5.98 -8.39 5.25
N GLN A 46 6.15 -7.07 5.25
CA GLN A 46 7.41 -6.38 5.16
C GLN A 46 8.22 -6.57 6.45
N SER A 47 9.41 -7.15 6.36
CA SER A 47 10.32 -7.28 7.51
C SER A 47 11.25 -6.08 7.69
N PHE A 48 11.24 -5.14 6.73
CA PHE A 48 12.13 -3.98 6.70
C PHE A 48 11.36 -2.67 6.52
N PRO A 49 11.89 -1.54 7.01
CA PRO A 49 11.27 -0.23 6.86
C PRO A 49 10.83 0.10 5.44
N VAL A 50 9.62 0.63 5.31
CA VAL A 50 9.06 1.09 4.04
C VAL A 50 9.74 2.40 3.64
N VAL A 51 10.37 2.40 2.46
CA VAL A 51 11.11 3.56 1.91
C VAL A 51 10.47 4.11 0.64
N GLY A 52 9.50 3.40 0.06
CA GLY A 52 8.79 3.86 -1.13
C GLY A 52 7.42 3.25 -1.28
N LEU A 53 6.49 4.05 -1.78
CA LEU A 53 5.12 3.65 -2.07
C LEU A 53 4.72 4.16 -3.46
N ARG A 54 4.19 3.28 -4.29
CA ARG A 54 3.73 3.61 -5.65
C ARG A 54 2.39 2.97 -5.96
N TRP A 55 1.53 3.76 -6.57
CA TRP A 55 0.18 3.34 -6.97
C TRP A 55 0.17 2.94 -8.44
N ARG A 56 -0.42 1.80 -8.76
CA ARG A 56 -0.77 1.36 -10.12
C ARG A 56 -2.27 1.10 -10.15
N ILE A 57 -3.04 2.18 -10.03
CA ILE A 57 -4.50 2.15 -9.83
C ILE A 57 -5.23 1.49 -11.02
N ASN A 58 -4.72 1.65 -12.24
CA ASN A 58 -5.31 1.04 -13.44
C ASN A 58 -5.19 -0.49 -13.45
N ASP A 59 -4.18 -1.01 -12.77
CA ASP A 59 -3.88 -2.44 -12.67
C ASP A 59 -4.31 -3.01 -11.31
N ASP A 60 -4.95 -2.20 -10.45
CA ASP A 60 -5.37 -2.55 -9.08
C ASP A 60 -4.20 -2.95 -8.16
N PHE A 61 -3.02 -2.37 -8.34
CA PHE A 61 -1.83 -2.69 -7.53
C PHE A 61 -1.32 -1.53 -6.68
N LEU A 62 -0.87 -1.88 -5.47
CA LEU A 62 -0.05 -1.05 -4.58
C LEU A 62 1.35 -1.67 -4.49
N LEU A 63 2.37 -0.89 -4.80
CA LEU A 63 3.77 -1.30 -4.69
C LEU A 63 4.41 -0.68 -3.46
N ILE A 64 5.06 -1.52 -2.66
CA ILE A 64 5.74 -1.13 -1.42
C ILE A 64 7.20 -1.53 -1.53
N LYS A 65 8.10 -0.55 -1.52
CA LYS A 65 9.54 -0.74 -1.52
C LYS A 65 10.07 -0.66 -0.10
N CYS A 66 10.86 -1.65 0.29
CA CYS A 66 11.54 -1.72 1.58
C CYS A 66 13.02 -1.35 1.47
N SER A 67 13.63 -1.00 2.60
CA SER A 67 15.03 -0.55 2.69
C SER A 67 16.05 -1.63 2.32
N ASP A 68 15.68 -2.91 2.42
CA ASP A 68 16.50 -4.06 2.01
C ASP A 68 16.53 -4.27 0.48
N GLY A 69 15.79 -3.45 -0.27
CA GLY A 69 15.67 -3.56 -1.73
C GLY A 69 14.52 -4.43 -2.20
N SER A 70 13.77 -5.07 -1.28
CA SER A 70 12.58 -5.85 -1.65
C SER A 70 11.41 -4.94 -2.09
N LEU A 71 10.61 -5.47 -3.01
CA LEU A 71 9.43 -4.82 -3.57
C LEU A 71 8.24 -5.76 -3.45
N PHE A 72 7.26 -5.35 -2.64
CA PHE A 72 6.02 -6.10 -2.45
C PHE A 72 4.94 -5.53 -3.38
N VAL A 73 4.27 -6.41 -4.11
CA VAL A 73 3.18 -6.06 -5.02
C VAL A 73 1.88 -6.58 -4.42
N TRP A 74 0.97 -5.66 -4.10
CA TRP A 74 -0.29 -5.97 -3.42
C TRP A 74 -1.49 -5.64 -4.30
N HIS A 75 -2.43 -6.57 -4.43
CA HIS A 75 -3.73 -6.31 -5.05
C HIS A 75 -4.61 -5.49 -4.08
N ILE A 76 -5.06 -4.32 -4.53
CA ILE A 76 -5.81 -3.37 -3.70
C ILE A 76 -7.22 -3.90 -3.40
N GLU A 77 -7.93 -4.44 -4.40
CA GLU A 77 -9.30 -4.90 -4.23
C GLU A 77 -9.40 -6.13 -3.33
N THR A 78 -8.51 -7.11 -3.53
CA THR A 78 -8.57 -8.36 -2.78
C THR A 78 -7.78 -8.30 -1.47
N GLY A 79 -6.90 -7.31 -1.31
CA GLY A 79 -5.99 -7.22 -0.16
C GLY A 79 -4.91 -8.29 -0.14
N ASN A 80 -4.69 -9.02 -1.25
CA ASN A 80 -3.74 -10.12 -1.31
C ASN A 80 -2.36 -9.64 -1.74
N LEU A 81 -1.33 -10.26 -1.18
CA LEU A 81 0.03 -10.14 -1.70
C LEU A 81 0.12 -10.97 -2.98
N ASP A 82 0.38 -10.32 -4.10
CA ASP A 82 0.55 -10.97 -5.40
C ASP A 82 1.94 -11.62 -5.48
N ARG A 83 2.99 -10.84 -5.24
CA ARG A 83 4.38 -11.32 -5.27
C ARG A 83 5.36 -10.40 -4.53
N ILE A 84 6.55 -10.93 -4.31
CA ILE A 84 7.70 -10.21 -3.76
C ILE A 84 8.82 -10.30 -4.79
N GLU A 85 9.33 -9.14 -5.21
CA GLU A 85 10.49 -9.02 -6.09
C GLU A 85 11.69 -8.57 -5.26
N GLN A 86 12.85 -9.15 -5.51
CA GLN A 86 14.13 -8.66 -4.98
C GLN A 86 15.01 -8.31 -6.17
N GLY A 87 15.54 -7.08 -6.21
CA GLY A 87 16.51 -6.71 -7.23
C GLY A 87 17.76 -7.57 -7.07
N ILE A 88 18.13 -8.30 -8.13
CA ILE A 88 19.41 -9.02 -8.25
C ILE A 88 20.56 -8.02 -8.29
#